data_AF-A0AAN8GP31-F1
#
_entry.id   AF-A0AAN8GP31-F1
#
_cell.length_a   1.000
_cell.length_b   1.000
_cell.length_c   1.000
_cell.angle_alpha   90.00
_cell.angle_beta   90.00
_cell.angle_gamma   90.00
#
_symmetry.space_group_name_H-M   'P 1'
#
loop_
_entity.id
_entity.type
_entity.pdbx_description
1 polymer ?
#
loop_
_entity_poly.entity_id
_entity_poly.type
_entity_poly.pdbx_seq_one_letter_code
_entity_poly.pdbx_strand_id
1 'polypeptide(L)'
;MRARFDREPPLIRRAFYALGNYITAVQIGQEGMKTPVIVDRFWHSTAAYAIATAVSGPVCNLPAEGSEVYCWPSDVLQPSLVVCLTLDPEERRKRLRDRGQGKTEEEQELEHNQLFRLKVEKAYQRISGPACVTVDASPPADLVLQQVLLLIRGKCHL
;
A
#
# COMPACT_ATOMS: atom_id res chain seq x y z
N MET A 1 4.43 -14.00 -14.88
CA MET A 1 5.68 -13.31 -14.45
C MET A 1 5.74 -13.14 -12.94
N ARG A 2 4.73 -12.55 -12.30
CA ARG A 2 4.64 -12.39 -10.83
C ARG A 2 4.94 -13.67 -10.02
N ALA A 3 4.24 -14.78 -10.31
CA ALA A 3 4.44 -16.05 -9.62
C ALA A 3 5.88 -16.62 -9.66
N ARG A 4 6.71 -16.17 -10.62
CA ARG A 4 8.14 -16.54 -10.68
C ARG A 4 8.95 -15.68 -9.70
N PHE A 5 8.76 -14.37 -9.72
CA PHE A 5 9.48 -13.44 -8.86
C PHE A 5 9.06 -13.51 -7.39
N ASP A 6 7.86 -13.98 -7.09
CA ASP A 6 7.43 -14.20 -5.70
C ASP A 6 8.27 -15.27 -4.98
N ARG A 7 8.84 -16.22 -5.73
CA ARG A 7 9.71 -17.31 -5.24
C ARG A 7 11.18 -16.93 -5.17
N GLU A 8 11.55 -15.74 -5.67
CA GLU A 8 12.93 -15.27 -5.65
C GLU A 8 13.31 -14.73 -4.26
N PRO A 9 14.62 -14.66 -3.93
CA PRO A 9 15.09 -14.06 -2.69
C PRO A 9 14.55 -12.64 -2.49
N PRO A 10 14.40 -12.18 -1.23
CA PRO A 10 13.72 -10.92 -0.93
C PRO A 10 14.30 -9.70 -1.67
N LEU A 11 15.61 -9.68 -1.94
CA LEU A 11 16.25 -8.61 -2.73
C LEU A 11 15.71 -8.54 -4.16
N ILE A 12 15.67 -9.69 -4.86
CA ILE A 12 15.21 -9.78 -6.26
C ILE A 12 13.71 -9.51 -6.34
N ARG A 13 12.93 -10.08 -5.42
CA ARG A 13 11.49 -9.84 -5.33
C ARG A 13 11.17 -8.36 -5.15
N ARG A 14 11.87 -7.66 -4.24
CA ARG A 14 11.69 -6.22 -4.03
C ARG A 14 12.12 -5.37 -5.23
N ALA A 15 13.23 -5.72 -5.88
CA ALA A 15 13.67 -5.03 -7.09
C ALA A 15 12.63 -5.14 -8.21
N PHE A 16 12.01 -6.32 -8.38
CA PHE A 16 10.91 -6.52 -9.31
C PHE A 16 9.70 -5.61 -9.02
N TYR A 17 9.26 -5.55 -7.75
CA TYR A 17 8.13 -4.68 -7.36
C TYR A 17 8.47 -3.19 -7.48
N ALA A 18 9.70 -2.79 -7.13
CA ALA A 18 10.16 -1.42 -7.32
C ALA A 18 10.15 -1.01 -8.80
N LEU A 19 10.72 -1.84 -9.69
CA LEU A 19 10.67 -1.62 -11.13
C LEU A 19 9.24 -1.54 -11.66
N GLY A 20 8.34 -2.39 -11.14
CA GLY A 20 6.91 -2.33 -11.43
C GLY A 20 6.33 -0.93 -11.14
N ASN A 21 6.66 -0.34 -9.99
CA ASN A 21 6.22 1.01 -9.67
C ASN A 21 6.75 2.06 -10.66
N TYR A 22 8.00 1.98 -11.12
CA TYR A 22 8.51 2.92 -12.13
C TYR A 22 7.78 2.81 -13.47
N ILE A 23 7.52 1.58 -13.93
CA ILE A 23 6.77 1.35 -15.17
C ILE A 23 5.34 1.89 -15.02
N THR A 24 4.69 1.59 -13.90
CA THR A 24 3.35 2.11 -13.59
C THR A 24 3.35 3.63 -13.48
N ALA A 25 4.39 4.26 -12.94
CA ALA A 25 4.53 5.72 -12.86
C ALA A 25 4.48 6.38 -14.26
N VAL A 26 5.18 5.78 -15.24
CA VAL A 26 5.15 6.26 -16.63
C VAL A 26 3.76 6.15 -17.23
N GLN A 27 3.07 5.03 -16.99
CA GLN A 27 1.70 4.81 -17.49
C GLN A 27 0.69 5.76 -16.84
N ILE A 28 0.80 6.00 -15.53
CA ILE A 28 0.00 7.01 -14.81
C ILE A 28 0.24 8.39 -15.43
N GLY A 29 1.48 8.76 -15.72
CA GLY A 29 1.79 10.05 -16.33
C GLY A 29 1.13 10.24 -17.70
N GLN A 30 1.09 9.18 -18.52
CA GLN A 30 0.49 9.22 -19.86
C GLN A 30 -1.05 9.26 -19.83
N GLU A 31 -1.67 8.41 -19.00
CA GLU A 31 -3.14 8.34 -18.91
C GLU A 31 -3.73 9.44 -18.02
N GLY A 32 -2.99 9.88 -17.00
CA GLY A 32 -3.36 10.97 -16.10
C GLY A 32 -3.54 12.32 -16.78
N MET A 33 -2.99 12.51 -17.98
CA MET A 33 -3.25 13.69 -18.81
C MET A 33 -4.65 13.71 -19.43
N LYS A 34 -5.32 12.55 -19.51
CA LYS A 34 -6.62 12.39 -20.17
C LYS A 34 -7.73 12.21 -19.15
N THR A 35 -7.50 11.37 -18.14
CA THR A 35 -8.52 10.96 -17.16
C THR A 35 -7.90 10.70 -15.79
N PRO A 36 -8.69 10.78 -14.70
CA PRO A 36 -8.23 10.35 -13.39
C PRO A 36 -7.85 8.86 -13.39
N VAL A 37 -6.70 8.54 -12.78
CA VAL A 37 -6.18 7.16 -12.70
C VAL A 37 -6.22 6.69 -11.25
N ILE A 38 -6.84 5.52 -11.02
CA ILE A 38 -6.82 4.82 -9.73
C ILE A 38 -5.91 3.60 -9.87
N VAL A 39 -4.97 3.43 -8.94
CA VAL A 39 -4.02 2.32 -8.95
C VAL A 39 -4.16 1.53 -7.66
N ASP A 40 -4.35 0.22 -7.78
CA ASP A 40 -4.28 -0.71 -6.66
C ASP A 40 -2.82 -1.05 -6.36
N ARG A 41 -2.33 -0.53 -5.23
CA ARG A 41 -0.93 -0.59 -4.75
C ARG A 41 0.06 0.14 -5.65
N PHE A 42 0.95 0.89 -5.01
CA PHE A 42 2.01 1.63 -5.67
C PHE A 42 3.21 1.73 -4.72
N TRP A 43 3.98 2.82 -4.78
CA TRP A 43 5.18 3.00 -3.96
C TRP A 43 4.95 2.81 -2.45
N HIS A 44 3.85 3.34 -1.89
CA HIS A 44 3.56 3.20 -0.46
C HIS A 44 3.55 1.74 0.00
N SER A 45 2.93 0.85 -0.77
CA SER A 45 2.82 -0.56 -0.44
C SER A 45 4.18 -1.25 -0.46
N THR A 46 5.01 -0.95 -1.46
CA THR A 46 6.36 -1.51 -1.57
C THR A 46 7.29 -0.99 -0.47
N ALA A 47 7.30 0.32 -0.23
CA ALA A 47 8.17 0.95 0.76
C ALA A 47 7.79 0.54 2.18
N ALA A 48 6.51 0.61 2.54
CA ALA A 48 6.05 0.25 3.89
C ALA A 48 6.34 -1.21 4.22
N TYR A 49 6.10 -2.12 3.28
CA TYR A 49 6.41 -3.55 3.47
C TYR A 49 7.93 -3.77 3.59
N ALA A 50 8.74 -3.16 2.72
CA ALA A 50 10.20 -3.28 2.79
C ALA A 50 10.78 -2.77 4.13
N ILE A 51 10.30 -1.62 4.62
CA ILE A 51 10.72 -1.05 5.92
C ILE A 51 10.32 -2.00 7.06
N ALA A 52 9.07 -2.48 7.06
CA ALA A 52 8.59 -3.38 8.11
C ALA A 52 9.34 -4.71 8.15
N THR A 53 9.79 -5.24 6.99
CA THR A 53 10.60 -6.45 6.89
C THR A 53 12.06 -6.22 7.32
N ALA A 54 12.64 -5.06 6.99
CA ALA A 54 14.02 -4.74 7.32
C ALA A 54 14.23 -4.54 8.83
N VAL A 55 13.17 -4.18 9.56
CA VAL A 55 13.21 -3.94 11.01
C VAL A 55 12.76 -5.17 11.78
N SER A 56 13.65 -5.72 12.62
CA SER A 56 13.31 -6.78 13.57
C SER A 56 12.71 -6.22 14.87
N GLY A 57 11.86 -7.00 15.53
CA GLY A 57 11.31 -6.67 16.85
C GLY A 57 10.07 -5.75 16.83
N PRO A 58 9.81 -5.01 17.93
CA PRO A 58 8.60 -4.23 18.13
C PRO A 58 8.47 -3.02 17.20
N VAL A 59 7.26 -2.43 17.16
CA VAL A 59 6.94 -1.25 16.33
C VAL A 59 7.83 -0.04 16.65
N CYS A 60 8.28 0.11 17.89
CA CYS A 60 9.18 1.20 18.28
C CYS A 60 10.57 1.13 17.62
N ASN A 61 10.94 -0.03 17.03
CA ASN A 61 12.18 -0.16 16.27
C ASN A 61 12.07 0.41 14.85
N LEU A 62 10.86 0.78 14.39
CA LEU A 62 10.71 1.47 13.12
C LEU A 62 11.48 2.79 13.16
N PRO A 63 12.12 3.20 12.04
CA PRO A 63 12.77 4.49 11.92
C PRO A 63 11.88 5.64 12.41
N ALA A 64 12.50 6.67 12.98
CA ALA A 64 11.80 7.83 13.48
C ALA A 64 11.02 8.54 12.36
N GLU A 65 9.92 9.19 12.73
CA GLU A 65 9.14 10.00 11.78
C GLU A 65 10.03 11.08 11.16
N GLY A 66 9.87 11.31 9.85
CA GLY A 66 10.72 12.23 9.10
C GLY A 66 12.09 11.66 8.68
N SER A 67 12.42 10.41 9.03
CA SER A 67 13.60 9.74 8.48
C SER A 67 13.54 9.67 6.95
N GLU A 68 14.69 9.81 6.28
CA GLU A 68 14.81 9.81 4.82
C GLU A 68 14.22 8.56 4.15
N VAL A 69 14.19 7.43 4.86
CA VAL A 69 13.59 6.19 4.36
C VAL A 69 12.08 6.30 4.10
N TYR A 70 11.43 7.30 4.69
CA TYR A 70 10.01 7.60 4.48
C TYR A 70 9.78 8.65 3.39
N CYS A 71 10.82 9.29 2.89
CA CYS A 71 10.67 10.30 1.84
C CYS A 71 10.17 9.68 0.54
N TRP A 72 9.26 10.39 -0.12
CA TRP A 72 8.87 10.06 -1.48
C TRP A 72 10.09 10.19 -2.42
N PRO A 73 10.36 9.20 -3.30
CA PRO A 73 11.44 9.31 -4.27
C PRO A 73 11.19 10.46 -5.24
N SER A 74 12.21 11.26 -5.50
CA SER A 74 12.11 12.43 -6.40
C SER A 74 11.85 12.06 -7.86
N ASP A 75 12.14 10.82 -8.24
CA ASP A 75 12.06 10.28 -9.60
C ASP A 75 10.81 9.40 -9.84
N VAL A 76 9.95 9.23 -8.83
CA VAL A 76 8.68 8.52 -8.94
C VAL A 76 7.53 9.52 -8.93
N LEU A 77 6.62 9.41 -9.89
CA LEU A 77 5.42 10.26 -9.96
C LEU A 77 4.64 10.22 -8.64
N GLN A 78 4.39 11.39 -8.06
CA GLN A 78 3.65 11.52 -6.81
C GLN A 78 2.14 11.57 -7.08
N PRO A 79 1.32 10.70 -6.46
CA PRO A 79 -0.13 10.74 -6.62
C PRO A 79 -0.74 11.94 -5.88
N SER A 80 -1.88 12.45 -6.35
CA SER A 80 -2.60 13.54 -5.68
C SER A 80 -3.20 13.13 -4.32
N LEU A 81 -3.56 11.85 -4.18
CA LEU A 81 -4.16 11.28 -2.98
C LEU A 81 -3.76 9.80 -2.86
N VAL A 82 -3.46 9.38 -1.64
CA VAL A 82 -3.27 7.98 -1.26
C VAL A 82 -4.38 7.62 -0.28
N VAL A 83 -5.10 6.53 -0.55
CA VAL A 83 -6.14 6.00 0.33
C VAL A 83 -5.66 4.69 0.93
N CYS A 84 -5.45 4.69 2.25
CA CYS A 84 -5.07 3.51 3.01
C CYS A 84 -6.34 2.87 3.60
N LEU A 85 -6.81 1.79 2.97
CA LEU A 85 -7.98 1.05 3.45
C LEU A 85 -7.59 0.14 4.62
N THR A 86 -8.09 0.45 5.82
CA THR A 86 -7.92 -0.39 7.01
C THR A 86 -9.17 -1.24 7.22
N LEU A 87 -9.01 -2.44 7.74
CA LEU A 87 -10.11 -3.36 8.02
C LEU A 87 -9.96 -3.89 9.43
N ASP A 88 -11.10 -4.04 10.12
CA ASP A 88 -11.15 -4.87 11.31
C ASP A 88 -10.60 -6.28 11.02
N PRO A 89 -9.78 -6.86 11.92
CA PRO A 89 -9.16 -8.16 11.68
C PRO A 89 -10.17 -9.30 11.41
N GLU A 90 -11.32 -9.28 12.08
CA GLU A 90 -12.34 -10.31 11.90
C GLU A 90 -13.06 -10.16 10.57
N GLU A 91 -13.39 -8.93 10.18
CA GLU A 91 -13.99 -8.65 8.87
C GLU A 91 -13.02 -8.96 7.73
N ARG A 92 -11.72 -8.67 7.89
CA ARG A 92 -10.68 -9.09 6.93
C ARG A 92 -10.66 -10.61 6.78
N ARG A 93 -10.67 -11.35 7.90
CA ARG A 93 -10.66 -12.81 7.91
C ARG A 93 -11.90 -13.37 7.22
N LYS A 94 -13.07 -12.75 7.41
CA LYS A 94 -14.33 -13.11 6.74
C LYS A 94 -14.23 -12.92 5.23
N ARG A 95 -13.88 -11.72 4.76
CA ARG A 95 -13.77 -11.42 3.32
C ARG A 95 -12.73 -12.28 2.60
N LEU A 96 -11.62 -12.63 3.27
CA LEU A 96 -10.63 -13.53 2.71
C LEU A 96 -11.12 -14.97 2.57
N ARG A 97 -11.98 -15.47 3.47
CA ARG A 97 -12.63 -16.78 3.32
C ARG A 97 -13.59 -16.77 2.13
N ASP A 98 -14.36 -15.71 1.98
CA ASP A 98 -15.39 -15.59 0.94
C ASP A 98 -14.79 -15.40 -0.46
N ARG A 99 -13.54 -14.92 -0.57
CA ARG A 99 -12.85 -14.65 -1.85
C ARG A 99 -12.53 -15.91 -2.66
N GLY A 100 -12.46 -17.10 -2.05
CA GLY A 100 -12.21 -18.38 -2.73
C GLY A 100 -10.87 -18.50 -3.50
N GLN A 101 -10.00 -17.49 -3.45
CA GLN A 101 -8.67 -17.47 -4.08
C GLN A 101 -7.60 -17.85 -3.05
N GLY A 102 -6.55 -18.54 -3.50
CA GLY A 102 -5.40 -18.87 -2.64
C GLY A 102 -4.71 -17.60 -2.12
N LYS A 103 -4.40 -17.57 -0.81
CA LYS A 103 -3.69 -16.46 -0.17
C LYS A 103 -2.24 -16.41 -0.63
N THR A 104 -1.76 -15.23 -1.00
CA THR A 104 -0.32 -15.00 -1.26
C THR A 104 0.49 -15.15 0.03
N GLU A 105 1.78 -15.45 -0.07
CA GLU A 105 2.68 -15.55 1.10
C GLU A 105 2.67 -14.25 1.93
N GLU A 106 2.66 -13.09 1.27
CA GLU A 106 2.56 -11.78 1.94
C GLU A 106 1.23 -11.63 2.70
N GLU A 107 0.11 -12.08 2.11
CA GLU A 107 -1.20 -12.03 2.77
C GLU A 107 -1.27 -12.99 3.97
N GLN A 108 -0.59 -14.14 3.90
CA GLN A 108 -0.47 -15.10 5.00
C GLN A 108 0.40 -14.53 6.13
N GLU A 109 1.54 -13.91 5.81
CA GLU A 109 2.42 -13.30 6.81
C GLU A 109 1.72 -12.14 7.54
N LEU A 110 0.99 -11.30 6.82
CA LEU A 110 0.16 -10.21 7.39
C LEU A 110 -1.01 -10.72 8.25
N GLU A 111 -1.49 -11.94 8.00
CA GLU A 111 -2.57 -12.56 8.78
C GLU A 111 -2.06 -13.18 10.08
N HIS A 112 -0.93 -13.89 10.03
CA HIS A 112 -0.39 -14.62 11.19
C HIS A 112 0.45 -13.75 12.12
N ASN A 113 0.90 -12.57 11.67
CA ASN A 113 1.78 -11.70 12.44
C ASN A 113 1.18 -10.31 12.65
N GLN A 114 0.39 -10.16 13.72
CA GLN A 114 -0.23 -8.89 14.11
C GLN A 114 0.81 -7.77 14.28
N LEU A 115 1.98 -8.10 14.85
CA LEU A 115 3.05 -7.12 15.03
C LEU A 115 3.60 -6.63 13.69
N PHE A 116 3.80 -7.52 12.74
CA PHE A 116 4.25 -7.17 11.39
C PHE A 116 3.21 -6.32 10.67
N ARG A 117 1.92 -6.65 10.79
CA ARG A 117 0.84 -5.82 10.24
C ARG A 117 0.87 -4.40 10.80
N LEU A 118 0.97 -4.25 12.12
CA LEU A 118 1.08 -2.94 12.77
C LEU A 118 2.32 -2.16 12.30
N LYS A 119 3.45 -2.85 12.08
CA LYS A 119 4.64 -2.22 11.51
C LYS A 119 4.40 -1.70 10.10
N VAL A 120 3.77 -2.50 9.25
CA VAL A 120 3.45 -2.09 7.87
C VAL A 120 2.49 -0.90 7.86
N GLU A 121 1.41 -0.94 8.66
CA GLU A 121 0.46 0.17 8.78
C GLU A 121 1.14 1.45 9.28
N LYS A 122 1.98 1.35 10.32
CA LYS A 122 2.74 2.50 10.82
C LYS A 122 3.76 3.02 9.80
N ALA A 123 4.48 2.16 9.11
CA ALA A 123 5.39 2.58 8.05
C ALA A 123 4.63 3.28 6.92
N TYR A 124 3.45 2.77 6.55
CA TYR A 124 2.59 3.36 5.52
C TYR A 124 2.16 4.79 5.89
N GLN A 125 1.78 5.02 7.15
CA GLN A 125 1.39 6.34 7.67
C GLN A 125 2.55 7.34 7.76
N ARG A 126 3.79 6.84 7.91
CA ARG A 126 4.98 7.67 8.07
C ARG A 126 5.59 8.14 6.75
N ILE A 127 5.26 7.48 5.64
CA ILE A 127 5.72 7.88 4.31
C ILE A 127 5.23 9.31 4.03
N SER A 128 6.18 10.19 3.72
CA SER A 128 5.93 11.60 3.43
C SER A 128 5.79 11.82 1.92
N GLY A 129 5.27 12.98 1.53
CA GLY A 129 4.99 13.33 0.13
C GLY A 129 3.49 13.52 -0.10
N PRO A 130 2.79 12.56 -0.72
CA PRO A 130 1.38 12.72 -1.05
C PRO A 130 0.48 12.64 0.19
N ALA A 131 -0.67 13.28 0.14
CA ALA A 131 -1.66 13.18 1.22
C ALA A 131 -2.14 11.72 1.35
N CYS A 132 -1.85 11.09 2.49
CA CYS A 132 -2.33 9.75 2.81
C CYS A 132 -3.50 9.84 3.79
N VAL A 133 -4.67 9.31 3.40
CA VAL A 133 -5.88 9.29 4.21
C VAL A 133 -6.24 7.84 4.52
N THR A 134 -6.39 7.52 5.80
CA THR A 134 -6.89 6.22 6.25
C THR A 134 -8.41 6.20 6.18
N VAL A 135 -8.97 5.13 5.62
CA VAL A 135 -10.41 4.90 5.51
C VAL A 135 -10.73 3.52 6.07
N ASP A 136 -11.70 3.46 6.99
CA ASP A 136 -12.22 2.19 7.49
C ASP A 136 -13.06 1.50 6.40
N ALA A 137 -12.59 0.34 5.97
CA ALA A 137 -13.23 -0.48 4.95
C ALA A 137 -14.04 -1.65 5.54
N SER A 138 -14.25 -1.66 6.86
CA SER A 138 -15.13 -2.63 7.55
C SER A 138 -16.61 -2.57 7.10
N PRO A 139 -17.19 -1.39 6.78
CA PRO A 139 -18.53 -1.32 6.20
C PRO A 139 -18.65 -2.00 4.81
N PRO A 140 -19.88 -2.22 4.31
CA PRO A 140 -20.15 -2.67 2.94
C PRO A 140 -19.42 -1.83 1.86
N ALA A 141 -19.05 -2.49 0.76
CA ALA A 141 -18.19 -1.91 -0.28
C ALA A 141 -18.77 -0.66 -0.94
N ASP A 142 -20.09 -0.56 -1.08
CA ASP A 142 -20.81 0.59 -1.60
C ASP A 142 -20.67 1.83 -0.70
N LEU A 143 -20.76 1.65 0.63
CA LEU A 143 -20.55 2.74 1.59
C LEU A 143 -19.10 3.21 1.59
N VAL A 144 -18.15 2.26 1.55
CA VAL A 144 -16.72 2.58 1.47
C VAL A 144 -16.42 3.32 0.17
N LEU A 145 -16.99 2.89 -0.95
CA LEU A 145 -16.86 3.56 -2.25
C LEU A 145 -17.40 4.99 -2.19
N GLN A 146 -18.59 5.20 -1.62
CA GLN A 146 -19.17 6.53 -1.47
C GLN A 146 -18.27 7.46 -0.65
N GLN A 147 -17.72 6.97 0.46
CA GLN A 147 -16.78 7.71 1.29
C GLN A 147 -15.51 8.08 0.53
N VAL A 148 -14.92 7.14 -0.21
CA VAL A 148 -13.71 7.39 -1.01
C VAL A 148 -13.98 8.39 -2.14
N LEU A 149 -15.14 8.32 -2.80
CA LEU A 149 -15.51 9.29 -3.84
C LEU A 149 -15.63 10.71 -3.28
N LEU A 150 -16.18 10.87 -2.08
CA LEU A 150 -16.22 12.18 -1.41
C LEU A 150 -14.83 12.71 -1.11
N LEU A 151 -13.91 11.84 -0.66
CA LEU A 151 -12.50 12.21 -0.43
C LEU A 151 -11.81 12.64 -1.73
N ILE A 152 -12.00 11.89 -2.81
CA ILE A 152 -11.44 12.20 -4.13
C ILE A 152 -11.92 13.57 -4.61
N ARG A 153 -13.24 13.84 -4.56
CA ARG A 153 -13.79 15.16 -4.94
C ARG A 153 -13.21 16.29 -4.10
N GLY A 154 -13.10 16.09 -2.78
CA GLY A 154 -12.61 17.12 -1.86
C GLY A 154 -11.10 17.39 -1.96
N LYS A 155 -10.29 16.41 -2.38
CA LYS A 155 -8.81 16.49 -2.36
C LYS A 155 -8.18 16.63 -3.74
N CYS A 156 -8.84 16.14 -4.79
CA CYS A 156 -8.30 16.15 -6.15
C CYS A 156 -8.89 17.24 -7.04
N HIS A 157 -9.81 18.08 -6.52
CA HIS A 157 -10.50 19.15 -7.27
C HIS A 157 -11.13 18.66 -8.59
N LEU A 158 -11.69 17.44 -8.54
CA LEU A 158 -12.39 16.78 -9.65
C LEU A 158 -13.89 17.10 -9.62
#